data_AF-A0A3L7SQF7-F1
#
_entry.id   AF-A0A3L7SQF7-F1
#
_cell.length_a   1.000
_cell.length_b   1.000
_cell.length_c   1.000
_cell.angle_alpha   90.00
_cell.angle_beta   90.00
_cell.angle_gamma   90.00
#
_symmetry.space_group_name_H-M   'P 1'
#
loop_
_entity.id
_entity.type
_entity.pdbx_description
1 polymer ?
#
loop_
_entity_poly.entity_id
_entity_poly.type
_entity_poly.pdbx_seq_one_letter_code
_entity_poly.pdbx_strand_id
1 'polypeptide(L)'
;MAWSPDSRLLCGVVQLRNGQTAVAVQSLQLPEADDANRGGIRLVSVGREINRDVAWHPSGNSIVFTAFSAAIGRFQMFEFDPSIDSIPSAVAGQTATNNFDQCWSADGKTLVYVAHFNVDEAEPSDAADSR
;
A
#
# COMPACT_ATOMS: atom_id res chain seq x y z
N MET A 1 7.96 -1.04 5.05
CA MET A 1 8.70 -2.11 4.31
C MET A 1 8.19 -3.45 4.80
N ALA A 2 8.11 -4.46 3.95
CA ALA A 2 7.61 -5.80 4.27
C ALA A 2 8.37 -6.89 3.50
N TRP A 3 8.57 -8.05 4.12
CA TRP A 3 9.09 -9.25 3.45
C TRP A 3 7.97 -10.01 2.75
N SER A 4 8.31 -10.69 1.65
CA SER A 4 7.45 -11.73 1.11
C SER A 4 7.35 -12.89 2.11
N PRO A 5 6.23 -13.63 2.12
CA PRO A 5 6.02 -14.76 3.03
C PRO A 5 7.10 -15.86 2.93
N ASP A 6 7.70 -16.03 1.75
CA ASP A 6 8.78 -16.99 1.50
C ASP A 6 10.18 -16.43 1.79
N SER A 7 10.28 -15.19 2.31
CA SER A 7 11.52 -14.50 2.64
C SER A 7 12.49 -14.28 1.47
N ARG A 8 12.01 -14.31 0.22
CA ARG A 8 12.84 -14.09 -0.97
C ARG A 8 12.83 -12.66 -1.49
N LEU A 9 11.78 -11.89 -1.20
CA LEU A 9 11.60 -10.54 -1.71
C LEU A 9 11.35 -9.56 -0.57
N LEU A 10 11.82 -8.34 -0.77
CA LEU A 10 11.52 -7.18 0.07
C LEU A 10 10.67 -6.19 -0.73
N CYS A 11 9.59 -5.71 -0.14
CA CYS A 11 8.81 -4.59 -0.66
C CYS A 11 9.02 -3.36 0.22
N GLY A 12 9.21 -2.21 -0.40
CA GLY A 12 9.39 -0.96 0.31
C GLY A 12 9.12 0.25 -0.56
N VAL A 13 8.93 1.38 0.12
CA VAL A 13 8.86 2.67 -0.56
C VAL A 13 10.26 3.23 -0.68
N VAL A 14 10.65 3.56 -1.89
CA VAL A 14 11.96 4.14 -2.22
C VAL A 14 11.79 5.57 -2.70
N GLN A 15 12.78 6.40 -2.43
CA GLN A 15 12.87 7.73 -3.02
C GLN A 15 13.79 7.68 -4.24
N LEU A 16 13.29 8.15 -5.37
CA LEU A 16 14.03 8.25 -6.62
C LEU A 16 14.87 9.54 -6.63
N ARG A 17 15.93 9.56 -7.45
CA ARG A 17 16.84 10.73 -7.57
C ARG A 17 16.12 12.02 -8.00
N ASN A 18 15.00 11.89 -8.70
CA ASN A 18 14.16 13.01 -9.13
C ASN A 18 13.19 13.51 -8.03
N GLY A 19 13.30 12.99 -6.81
CA GLY A 19 12.48 13.36 -5.65
C GLY A 19 11.16 12.60 -5.52
N GLN A 20 10.72 11.87 -6.56
CA GLN A 20 9.49 11.08 -6.51
C GLN A 20 9.65 9.88 -5.57
N THR A 21 8.54 9.42 -5.00
CA THR A 21 8.48 8.14 -4.31
C THR A 21 7.96 7.05 -5.23
N ALA A 22 8.38 5.82 -4.97
CA ALA A 22 7.94 4.64 -5.68
C ALA A 22 7.79 3.45 -4.75
N VAL A 23 6.86 2.55 -5.04
CA VAL A 23 6.84 1.22 -4.44
C VAL A 23 7.79 0.33 -5.25
N ALA A 24 8.76 -0.27 -4.57
CA ALA A 24 9.72 -1.17 -5.16
C ALA A 24 9.62 -2.57 -4.54
N VAL A 25 9.75 -3.58 -5.38
CA VAL A 25 9.93 -4.98 -4.97
C VAL A 25 11.33 -5.39 -5.41
N GLN A 26 12.12 -5.91 -4.47
CA GLN A 26 13.53 -6.23 -4.67
C GLN A 26 13.86 -7.63 -4.14
N SER A 27 14.66 -8.39 -4.89
CA SER A 27 15.39 -9.53 -4.33
C SER A 27 16.72 -9.05 -3.75
N LEU A 28 16.96 -9.33 -2.47
CA LEU A 28 18.24 -9.07 -1.83
C LEU A 28 18.98 -10.40 -1.73
N GLN A 29 20.05 -10.56 -2.50
CA GLN A 29 20.95 -11.71 -2.37
C GLN A 29 22.15 -11.29 -1.53
N LEU A 30 22.45 -12.07 -0.50
CA LEU A 30 23.71 -11.95 0.24
C LEU A 30 24.86 -12.53 -0.59
N PRO A 31 26.10 -12.07 -0.41
CA PRO A 31 27.25 -12.52 -1.22
C PRO A 31 27.52 -14.03 -1.22
N GLU A 32 26.98 -14.76 -0.24
CA GLU A 32 27.14 -16.21 -0.06
C GLU A 32 26.07 -17.04 -0.81
N ALA A 33 25.07 -16.39 -1.42
CA ALA A 33 24.04 -17.07 -2.20
C ALA A 33 24.54 -17.32 -3.63
N ASP A 34 24.81 -18.58 -3.96
CA ASP A 34 25.32 -19.07 -5.25
C ASP A 34 24.22 -19.10 -6.34
N ASP A 35 23.32 -18.11 -6.33
CA ASP A 35 22.16 -18.04 -7.22
C ASP A 35 22.36 -16.94 -8.27
N ALA A 36 22.43 -17.34 -9.54
CA ALA A 36 22.79 -16.47 -10.67
C ALA A 36 21.75 -15.37 -10.98
N ASN A 37 20.61 -15.36 -10.29
CA ASN A 37 19.63 -14.28 -10.33
C ASN A 37 20.13 -13.08 -9.52
N ARG A 38 21.01 -12.28 -10.13
CA ARG A 38 21.46 -10.99 -9.60
C ARG A 38 20.27 -10.14 -9.19
N GLY A 39 20.32 -9.62 -7.96
CA GLY A 39 19.29 -8.81 -7.31
C GLY A 39 18.70 -7.75 -8.22
N GLY A 40 17.46 -7.96 -8.65
CA GLY A 40 16.71 -7.04 -9.50
C GLY A 40 15.80 -6.16 -8.65
N ILE A 41 15.71 -4.87 -8.99
CA ILE A 41 14.71 -3.95 -8.44
C ILE A 41 13.62 -3.78 -9.49
N ARG A 42 12.37 -4.07 -9.13
CA ARG A 42 11.19 -3.76 -9.93
C ARG A 42 10.45 -2.59 -9.28
N LEU A 43 10.24 -1.52 -10.04
CA LEU A 43 9.38 -0.41 -9.64
C LEU A 43 7.93 -0.71 -10.07
N VAL A 44 7.00 -0.62 -9.13
CA VAL A 44 5.60 -1.01 -9.34
C VAL A 44 4.69 0.21 -9.49
N SER A 45 4.95 1.27 -8.72
CA SER A 45 4.22 2.53 -8.82
C SER A 45 5.21 3.67 -8.69
N VAL A 46 5.11 4.67 -9.57
CA VAL A 46 6.01 5.83 -9.60
C VAL A 46 5.18 7.11 -9.67
N GLY A 47 5.57 8.13 -8.91
CA GLY A 47 5.05 9.49 -9.08
C GLY A 47 3.74 9.81 -8.37
N ARG A 48 3.28 8.94 -7.46
CA ARG A 48 2.21 9.26 -6.51
C ARG A 48 2.83 9.72 -5.20
N GLU A 49 2.12 10.54 -4.42
CA GLU A 49 2.44 10.70 -3.01
C GLU A 49 2.15 9.35 -2.32
N ILE A 50 3.19 8.56 -2.10
CA ILE A 50 3.11 7.22 -1.53
C ILE A 50 3.47 7.32 -0.05
N ASN A 51 2.60 6.80 0.81
CA ASN A 51 2.91 6.61 2.22
C ASN A 51 3.83 5.39 2.37
N ARG A 52 4.69 5.37 3.40
CA ARG A 52 5.69 4.33 3.68
C ARG A 52 5.09 2.97 4.07
N ASP A 53 3.79 2.94 4.36
CA ASP A 53 3.08 1.73 4.80
C ASP A 53 2.86 0.77 3.62
N VAL A 54 3.39 -0.45 3.78
CA VAL A 54 3.19 -1.56 2.85
C VAL A 54 2.92 -2.84 3.64
N ALA A 55 2.00 -3.67 3.15
CA ALA A 55 1.69 -4.97 3.75
C ALA A 55 1.62 -6.05 2.68
N TRP A 56 2.36 -7.14 2.89
CA TRP A 56 2.34 -8.30 2.01
C TRP A 56 1.29 -9.29 2.51
N HIS A 57 0.42 -9.76 1.61
CA HIS A 57 -0.55 -10.81 1.92
C HIS A 57 0.18 -12.14 2.23
N PRO A 58 -0.24 -12.93 3.24
CA PRO A 58 0.42 -14.19 3.62
C PRO A 58 0.55 -15.23 2.50
N SER A 59 -0.31 -15.18 1.46
CA SER A 59 -0.18 -16.06 0.29
C SER A 59 0.95 -15.68 -0.66
N GLY A 60 1.45 -14.44 -0.59
CA GLY A 60 2.49 -13.93 -1.49
C GLY A 60 1.96 -13.21 -2.74
N ASN A 61 0.68 -13.33 -3.07
CA ASN A 61 0.09 -12.86 -4.34
C ASN A 61 -0.51 -11.46 -4.30
N SER A 62 -0.43 -10.74 -3.17
CA SER A 62 -0.94 -9.37 -3.09
C SER A 62 -0.09 -8.54 -2.15
N ILE A 63 0.13 -7.29 -2.50
CA ILE A 63 0.76 -6.27 -1.68
C ILE A 63 -0.16 -5.06 -1.64
N VAL A 64 -0.46 -4.58 -0.45
CA VAL A 64 -1.23 -3.35 -0.23
C VAL A 64 -0.29 -2.22 0.16
N PHE A 65 -0.46 -1.06 -0.45
CA PHE A 65 0.24 0.19 -0.10
C PHE A 65 -0.73 1.37 -0.11
N THR A 66 -0.37 2.45 0.58
CA THR A 66 -1.18 3.67 0.60
C THR A 66 -0.59 4.74 -0.32
N ALA A 67 -1.44 5.36 -1.14
CA ALA A 67 -1.06 6.48 -1.99
C ALA A 67 -2.18 7.50 -2.13
N PHE A 68 -1.81 8.75 -2.45
CA PHE A 68 -2.80 9.78 -2.76
C PHE A 68 -3.58 9.42 -4.03
N SER A 69 -4.90 9.50 -3.93
CA SER A 69 -5.83 9.36 -5.05
C SER A 69 -6.35 10.73 -5.44
N ALA A 70 -5.86 11.28 -6.55
CA ALA A 70 -6.33 12.57 -7.04
C ALA A 70 -7.84 12.57 -7.38
N ALA A 71 -8.39 11.41 -7.75
CA ALA A 71 -9.82 11.26 -8.03
C ALA A 71 -10.71 11.38 -6.77
N ILE A 72 -10.18 10.99 -5.60
CA ILE A 72 -10.90 11.04 -4.31
C ILE A 72 -10.42 12.23 -3.46
N GLY A 73 -9.27 12.82 -3.79
CA GLY A 73 -8.62 13.87 -3.00
C GLY A 73 -8.10 13.39 -1.64
N ARG A 74 -7.88 12.08 -1.46
CA ARG A 74 -7.51 11.45 -0.18
C ARG A 74 -6.48 10.34 -0.36
N PHE A 75 -5.78 9.99 0.71
CA PHE A 75 -4.91 8.81 0.76
C PHE A 75 -5.77 7.55 0.80
N GLN A 76 -5.60 6.69 -0.19
CA GLN A 76 -6.35 5.43 -0.34
C GLN A 76 -5.36 4.26 -0.41
N MET A 77 -5.85 3.08 -0.07
CA MET A 77 -5.11 1.84 -0.21
C MET A 77 -5.26 1.28 -1.62
N PHE A 78 -4.15 0.87 -2.19
CA PHE A 78 -4.05 0.20 -3.47
C PHE A 78 -3.38 -1.15 -3.30
N GLU A 79 -3.78 -2.12 -4.13
CA GLU A 79 -3.19 -3.45 -4.15
C GLU A 79 -2.67 -3.82 -5.53
N PHE A 80 -1.69 -4.71 -5.56
CA PHE A 80 -1.18 -5.32 -6.78
C PHE A 80 -0.61 -6.71 -6.50
N ASP A 81 -0.56 -7.55 -7.53
CA ASP A 81 0.13 -8.84 -7.48
C ASP A 81 1.59 -8.65 -7.94
N PRO A 82 2.59 -8.96 -7.10
CA PRO A 82 4.01 -8.77 -7.41
C PRO A 82 4.54 -9.72 -8.49
N SER A 83 3.81 -10.77 -8.86
CA SER A 83 4.20 -11.75 -9.88
C SER A 83 3.80 -11.38 -11.30
N ILE A 84 2.85 -10.43 -11.46
CA ILE A 84 2.35 -9.99 -12.75
C ILE A 84 2.62 -8.51 -12.99
N ASP A 85 2.68 -8.11 -14.26
CA ASP A 85 2.82 -6.72 -14.65
C ASP A 85 1.46 -6.04 -14.84
N SER A 86 0.92 -5.54 -13.73
CA SER A 86 -0.38 -4.88 -13.68
C SER A 86 -0.30 -3.56 -12.93
N ILE A 87 -1.13 -2.60 -13.34
CA ILE A 87 -1.32 -1.35 -12.60
C ILE A 87 -2.04 -1.65 -11.27
N PRO A 88 -1.64 -1.04 -10.15
CA PRO A 88 -2.35 -1.20 -8.89
C PRO A 88 -3.82 -0.77 -8.94
N SER A 89 -4.70 -1.55 -8.32
CA SER A 89 -6.13 -1.24 -8.17
C SER A 89 -6.46 -0.78 -6.75
N ALA A 90 -7.55 -0.04 -6.56
CA ALA A 90 -8.01 0.32 -5.22
C ALA A 90 -8.47 -0.93 -4.44
N VAL A 91 -8.08 -1.03 -3.17
CA VAL A 91 -8.56 -2.10 -2.28
C VAL A 91 -10.07 -2.00 -2.12
N ALA A 92 -10.78 -3.11 -2.33
CA ALA A 92 -12.23 -3.17 -2.17
C ALA A 92 -12.65 -3.05 -0.69
N GLY A 93 -13.76 -2.35 -0.44
CA GLY A 93 -14.35 -2.24 0.91
C GLY A 93 -13.66 -1.28 1.86
N GLN A 94 -12.64 -0.53 1.41
CA GLN A 94 -12.08 0.57 2.19
C GLN A 94 -13.06 1.76 2.28
N THR A 95 -12.96 2.56 3.34
CA THR A 95 -13.74 3.79 3.48
C THR A 95 -13.20 4.91 2.58
N ALA A 96 -14.05 5.88 2.22
CA ALA A 96 -13.65 7.08 1.48
C ALA A 96 -12.95 8.15 2.36
N THR A 97 -12.21 7.73 3.38
CA THR A 97 -11.42 8.55 4.32
C THR A 97 -9.93 8.42 4.02
N ASN A 98 -9.06 9.15 4.70
CA ASN A 98 -7.62 8.83 4.60
C ASN A 98 -7.33 7.51 5.32
N ASN A 99 -6.71 6.55 4.62
CA ASN A 99 -6.50 5.18 5.11
C ASN A 99 -5.01 4.81 5.16
N PHE A 100 -4.53 4.29 6.29
CA PHE A 100 -3.10 4.04 6.57
C PHE A 100 -2.87 2.77 7.42
N ASP A 101 -1.60 2.46 7.71
CA ASP A 101 -1.18 1.48 8.73
C ASP A 101 -1.82 0.09 8.58
N GLN A 102 -1.89 -0.39 7.35
CA GLN A 102 -2.57 -1.65 7.02
C GLN A 102 -1.78 -2.89 7.44
N CYS A 103 -2.49 -3.95 7.85
CA CYS A 103 -1.91 -5.25 8.21
C CYS A 103 -2.86 -6.40 7.88
N TRP A 104 -2.34 -7.49 7.31
CA TRP A 104 -3.10 -8.71 7.06
C TRP A 104 -3.11 -9.63 8.28
N SER A 105 -4.26 -10.25 8.55
CA SER A 105 -4.34 -11.41 9.44
C SER A 105 -3.45 -12.54 8.92
N ALA A 106 -2.92 -13.38 9.82
CA ALA A 106 -2.03 -14.47 9.44
C ALA A 106 -2.66 -15.48 8.48
N ASP A 107 -3.99 -15.64 8.52
CA ASP A 107 -4.74 -16.49 7.59
C ASP A 107 -5.09 -15.81 6.25
N GLY A 108 -4.73 -14.53 6.08
CA GLY A 108 -4.97 -13.76 4.87
C GLY A 108 -6.43 -13.34 4.64
N LYS A 109 -7.35 -13.64 5.57
CA LYS A 109 -8.78 -13.38 5.34
C LYS A 109 -9.23 -11.98 5.75
N THR A 110 -8.40 -11.25 6.47
CA THR A 110 -8.77 -9.94 7.02
C THR A 110 -7.63 -8.96 6.85
N LEU A 111 -7.94 -7.79 6.31
CA LEU A 111 -7.06 -6.63 6.30
C LEU A 111 -7.58 -5.63 7.34
N VAL A 112 -6.75 -5.31 8.33
CA VAL A 112 -7.01 -4.18 9.24
C VAL A 112 -6.27 -2.95 8.75
N TYR A 113 -6.81 -1.77 9.00
CA TYR A 113 -6.21 -0.48 8.64
C TYR A 113 -6.77 0.62 9.53
N VAL A 114 -6.10 1.77 9.55
CA VAL A 114 -6.51 2.98 10.27
C VAL A 114 -7.22 3.92 9.30
N ALA A 115 -8.46 4.30 9.62
CA ALA A 115 -9.25 5.27 8.88
C ALA A 115 -9.33 6.59 9.65
N HIS A 116 -8.93 7.70 9.03
CA HIS A 116 -9.01 9.03 9.63
C HIS A 116 -10.32 9.70 9.24
N PHE A 117 -11.27 9.71 10.16
CA PHE A 117 -12.51 10.48 10.05
C PHE A 117 -12.25 11.92 10.49
N ASN A 118 -12.55 12.90 9.63
CA ASN A 118 -12.59 14.29 10.06
C ASN A 118 -13.90 14.51 10.82
N VAL A 119 -13.81 14.81 12.11
CA VAL A 119 -14.99 15.01 12.98
C VAL A 119 -15.78 16.27 12.55
N ASP A 120 -15.13 17.21 11.86
CA ASP A 120 -15.77 18.46 11.40
C ASP A 120 -16.73 18.27 10.20
N GLU A 121 -16.72 17.11 9.53
CA GLU A 121 -17.66 16.79 8.43
C GLU A 121 -18.89 15.99 8.92
N ALA A 122 -18.98 15.71 10.24
CA ALA A 122 -19.97 14.81 10.82
C ALA A 122 -21.16 15.50 11.51
N GLU A 123 -21.26 16.83 11.51
CA GLU A 123 -22.41 17.53 12.11
C GLU A 123 -23.63 17.52 11.15
N PRO A 124 -24.74 16.85 11.51
CA PRO A 124 -26.01 17.02 10.81
C PRO A 124 -26.68 18.30 11.28
N SER A 125 -27.28 19.03 10.35
CA SER A 125 -28.12 20.20 10.59
C SER A 125 -29.43 19.82 11.32
N ASP A 126 -29.42 19.68 12.64
CA ASP A 126 -30.64 19.50 13.45
C ASP A 126 -30.95 20.75 14.31
N ALA A 127 -30.85 21.93 13.71
CA ALA A 127 -31.29 23.16 14.34
C ALA A 127 -31.93 24.11 13.33
N ALA A 128 -33.09 23.76 12.80
CA ALA A 128 -34.11 24.73 12.40
C ALA A 128 -35.43 24.04 12.01
N ASP A 129 -36.20 23.58 12.99
CA ASP A 129 -37.65 23.79 12.89
C ASP A 129 -38.30 23.87 14.27
N SER A 130 -38.39 25.11 14.78
CA SER A 130 -39.44 25.51 15.70
C SER A 130 -39.48 27.04 15.78
N ARG A 131 -40.32 27.65 14.93
CA ARG A 131 -41.13 28.83 15.25
C ARG A 131 -42.11 29.15 14.14
#